data_AF-A0A939YT71-F1
#
_entry.id   AF-A0A939YT71-F1
#
_cell.length_a   1.000
_cell.length_b   1.000
_cell.length_c   1.000
_cell.angle_alpha   90.00
_cell.angle_beta   90.00
_cell.angle_gamma   90.00
#
_symmetry.space_group_name_H-M   'P 1'
#
loop_
_entity.id
_entity.type
_entity.pdbx_description
1 polymer ?
#
loop_
_entity_poly.entity_id
_entity_poly.type
_entity_poly.pdbx_seq_one_letter_code
_entity_poly.pdbx_strand_id
1 'polypeptide(L)'
;MEYISNALKEAYYTIDYCWFFLILFLPFLGVAFIMRFSGTPVRKKCGRAALIAALPGAAAVVFYIVTAVRIFAKYLSSARADGTPQLITSDHPSLKALEGMLNNVSATLYFLEAFYVPLCGLLLAVTGFIIWKSGKKLSLFCIIWGVLMTASLIMYLGGLRGLVY
;
A
#
# COMPACT_ATOMS: atom_id res chain seq x y z
N MET A 1 5.01 -13.96 -26.82
CA MET A 1 4.85 -12.50 -26.66
C MET A 1 3.89 -12.14 -25.52
N GLU A 2 2.77 -12.85 -25.34
CA GLU A 2 1.81 -12.56 -24.25
C GLU A 2 2.38 -12.69 -22.82
N TYR A 3 3.29 -13.63 -22.56
CA TYR A 3 3.79 -13.87 -21.20
C TYR A 3 4.62 -12.71 -20.63
N ILE A 4 5.49 -12.10 -21.42
CA ILE A 4 6.27 -10.92 -21.01
C ILE A 4 5.33 -9.71 -20.82
N SER A 5 4.29 -9.61 -21.66
CA SER A 5 3.26 -8.59 -21.49
C SER A 5 2.52 -8.74 -20.16
N ASN A 6 2.20 -9.95 -19.73
CA ASN A 6 1.51 -10.20 -18.46
C ASN A 6 2.40 -9.93 -17.25
N ALA A 7 3.66 -10.38 -17.26
CA ALA A 7 4.59 -10.10 -16.16
C ALA A 7 4.91 -8.60 -16.02
N LEU A 8 5.06 -7.86 -17.14
CA LEU A 8 5.19 -6.41 -17.11
C LEU A 8 3.92 -5.73 -16.62
N LYS A 9 2.73 -6.18 -17.07
CA LYS A 9 1.45 -5.67 -16.57
C LYS A 9 1.32 -5.86 -15.06
N GLU A 10 1.64 -7.04 -14.53
CA GLU A 10 1.61 -7.28 -13.08
C GLU A 10 2.61 -6.41 -12.32
N ALA A 11 3.81 -6.19 -12.88
CA ALA A 11 4.79 -5.29 -12.29
C ALA A 11 4.29 -3.82 -12.29
N TYR A 12 3.69 -3.36 -13.37
CA TYR A 12 3.06 -2.04 -13.46
C TYR A 12 1.90 -1.89 -12.46
N TYR A 13 0.99 -2.87 -12.42
CA TYR A 13 -0.09 -2.92 -11.43
C TYR A 13 0.46 -2.85 -10.01
N THR A 14 1.48 -3.65 -9.70
CA THR A 14 2.15 -3.65 -8.39
C THR A 14 2.69 -2.26 -8.03
N ILE A 15 3.33 -1.58 -8.98
CA ILE A 15 3.87 -0.23 -8.78
C ILE A 15 2.73 0.78 -8.54
N ASP A 16 1.66 0.73 -9.33
CA ASP A 16 0.50 1.62 -9.16
C ASP A 16 -0.17 1.42 -7.79
N TYR A 17 -0.32 0.17 -7.34
CA TYR A 17 -0.79 -0.13 -5.98
C TYR A 17 0.15 0.40 -4.90
N CYS A 18 1.46 0.33 -5.11
CA CYS A 18 2.43 0.90 -4.17
C CYS A 18 2.27 2.42 -4.06
N TRP A 19 2.07 3.11 -5.18
CA TRP A 19 1.80 4.56 -5.20
C TRP A 19 0.51 4.90 -4.48
N PHE A 20 -0.57 4.17 -4.76
CA PHE A 20 -1.85 4.36 -4.10
C PHE A 20 -1.72 4.18 -2.58
N PHE A 21 -1.05 3.10 -2.14
CA PHE A 21 -0.80 2.84 -0.73
C PHE A 21 0.04 3.94 -0.09
N LEU A 22 1.10 4.41 -0.75
CA LEU A 22 1.94 5.51 -0.27
C LEU A 22 1.15 6.80 -0.08
N ILE A 23 0.31 7.16 -1.05
CA ILE A 23 -0.53 8.37 -1.01
C ILE A 23 -1.52 8.31 0.16
N LEU A 24 -2.09 7.14 0.45
CA LEU A 24 -3.01 6.97 1.58
C LEU A 24 -2.30 6.91 2.94
N PHE A 25 -1.12 6.28 2.98
CA PHE A 25 -0.40 5.97 4.22
C PHE A 25 0.44 7.15 4.74
N LEU A 26 1.04 7.96 3.84
CA LEU A 26 1.85 9.14 4.24
C LEU A 26 1.05 10.16 5.07
N PRO A 27 -0.18 10.56 4.69
CA PRO A 27 -0.99 11.48 5.49
C PRO A 27 -1.37 10.90 6.85
N PHE A 28 -1.66 9.59 6.92
CA PHE A 28 -1.94 8.91 8.18
C PHE A 28 -0.74 9.00 9.14
N LEU A 29 0.47 8.73 8.65
CA LEU A 29 1.71 8.84 9.40
C LEU A 29 1.99 10.27 9.85
N GLY A 30 1.82 11.24 8.95
CA GLY A 30 1.99 12.67 9.25
C GLY A 30 1.05 13.13 10.36
N VAL A 31 -0.22 12.75 10.29
CA VAL A 31 -1.21 13.06 11.33
C VAL A 31 -0.87 12.38 12.65
N ALA A 32 -0.52 11.08 12.63
CA ALA A 32 -0.14 10.33 13.83
C ALA A 32 1.06 10.99 14.54
N PHE A 33 2.04 11.45 13.76
CA PHE A 33 3.20 12.19 14.25
C PHE A 33 2.79 13.55 14.86
N ILE A 34 1.99 14.35 14.14
CA ILE A 34 1.48 15.65 14.64
C ILE A 34 0.71 15.46 15.97
N MET A 35 -0.14 14.44 16.06
CA MET A 35 -0.87 14.12 17.28
C MET A 35 0.07 13.75 18.43
N ARG A 36 1.11 12.94 18.15
CA ARG A 36 2.09 12.48 19.12
C ARG A 36 2.90 13.63 19.75
N PHE A 37 3.20 14.67 18.98
CA PHE A 37 3.95 15.85 19.44
C PHE A 37 3.07 17.03 19.86
N SER A 38 1.75 16.87 19.84
CA SER A 38 0.83 17.92 20.28
C SER A 38 0.84 18.12 21.80
N GLY A 39 0.41 19.29 22.28
CA GLY A 39 0.44 19.67 23.69
C GLY A 39 -0.55 18.94 24.61
N THR A 40 -1.55 18.22 24.10
CA THR A 40 -2.61 17.60 24.94
C THR A 40 -2.39 16.10 25.15
N PRO A 41 -2.58 15.58 26.38
CA PRO A 41 -2.31 14.18 26.71
C PRO A 41 -3.19 13.19 25.94
N VAL A 42 -4.44 13.57 25.63
CA VAL A 42 -5.36 12.75 24.83
C VAL A 42 -4.82 12.55 23.42
N ARG A 43 -4.43 13.63 22.74
CA ARG A 43 -3.83 13.55 21.40
C ARG A 43 -2.52 12.77 21.39
N LYS A 44 -1.68 12.89 22.42
CA LYS A 44 -0.44 12.10 22.50
C LYS A 44 -0.71 10.60 22.55
N LYS A 45 -1.75 10.17 23.28
CA LYS A 45 -2.17 8.74 23.35
C LYS A 45 -2.73 8.28 22.00
N CYS A 46 -3.63 9.06 21.41
CA CYS A 46 -4.18 8.85 20.07
C CYS A 46 -3.08 8.73 19.00
N GLY A 47 -2.13 9.67 18.97
CA GLY A 47 -1.00 9.65 18.04
C GLY A 47 -0.08 8.45 18.24
N ARG A 48 0.13 7.99 19.49
CA ARG A 48 0.89 6.77 19.76
C ARG A 48 0.16 5.52 19.25
N ALA A 49 -1.15 5.42 19.48
CA ALA A 49 -1.95 4.32 18.97
C ALA A 49 -1.95 4.29 17.44
N ALA A 50 -2.12 5.46 16.80
CA ALA A 50 -2.05 5.59 15.34
C ALA A 50 -0.65 5.23 14.79
N LEU A 51 0.44 5.64 15.45
CA LEU A 51 1.80 5.25 15.04
C LEU A 51 2.04 3.75 15.14
N ILE A 52 1.60 3.11 16.23
CA ILE A 52 1.71 1.65 16.39
C ILE A 52 0.89 0.94 15.31
N ALA A 53 -0.33 1.42 15.08
CA ALA A 53 -1.20 0.95 14.01
C ALA A 53 -0.72 1.34 12.62
N ALA A 54 0.36 2.12 12.47
CA ALA A 54 1.00 2.40 11.19
C ALA A 54 2.12 1.38 10.88
N LEU A 55 2.72 0.75 11.90
CA LEU A 55 3.92 -0.08 11.74
C LEU A 55 3.76 -1.19 10.70
N PRO A 56 2.67 -1.98 10.66
CA PRO A 56 2.51 -3.02 9.64
C PRO A 56 2.45 -2.45 8.21
N GLY A 57 1.82 -1.28 8.03
CA GLY A 57 1.76 -0.57 6.75
C GLY A 57 3.12 -0.03 6.32
N ALA A 58 3.92 0.47 7.26
CA ALA A 58 5.29 0.90 6.97
C ALA A 58 6.17 -0.29 6.59
N ALA A 59 6.06 -1.41 7.30
CA ALA A 59 6.78 -2.65 6.98
C ALA A 59 6.39 -3.18 5.60
N ALA A 60 5.10 -3.11 5.26
CA ALA A 60 4.60 -3.45 3.94
C ALA A 60 5.19 -2.55 2.85
N VAL A 61 5.16 -1.22 3.01
CA VAL A 61 5.77 -0.28 2.05
C VAL A 61 7.24 -0.60 1.81
N VAL A 62 8.01 -0.87 2.87
CA VAL A 62 9.42 -1.23 2.75
C VAL A 62 9.59 -2.56 2.00
N PHE A 63 8.79 -3.57 2.36
CA PHE A 63 8.79 -4.86 1.67
C PHE A 63 8.48 -4.69 0.17
N TYR A 64 7.54 -3.81 -0.17
CA TYR A 64 7.19 -3.53 -1.56
C TYR A 64 8.29 -2.80 -2.32
N ILE A 65 8.87 -1.75 -1.76
CA ILE A 65 9.98 -1.03 -2.40
C ILE A 65 11.14 -2.00 -2.64
N VAL A 66 11.49 -2.82 -1.64
CA VAL A 66 12.55 -3.82 -1.79
C VAL A 66 12.21 -4.84 -2.86
N THR A 67 10.96 -5.31 -2.93
CA THR A 67 10.57 -6.30 -3.92
C THR A 67 10.52 -5.72 -5.33
N ALA A 68 10.03 -4.49 -5.51
CA ALA A 68 10.05 -3.76 -6.77
C ALA A 68 11.49 -3.54 -7.26
N VAL A 69 12.41 -3.12 -6.38
CA VAL A 69 13.84 -2.98 -6.73
C VAL A 69 14.45 -4.34 -7.12
N ARG A 70 14.12 -5.42 -6.41
CA ARG A 70 14.59 -6.77 -6.76
C ARG A 70 14.06 -7.25 -8.11
N ILE A 71 12.79 -6.98 -8.41
CA ILE A 71 12.15 -7.28 -9.70
C ILE A 71 12.87 -6.52 -10.82
N PHE A 72 13.07 -5.21 -10.63
CA PHE A 72 13.73 -4.35 -11.61
C PHE A 72 15.21 -4.73 -11.81
N ALA A 73 15.93 -5.07 -10.74
CA ALA A 73 17.30 -5.52 -10.80
C ALA A 73 17.44 -6.86 -11.55
N LYS A 74 16.55 -7.83 -11.29
CA LYS A 74 16.51 -9.10 -12.02
C LYS A 74 16.17 -8.92 -13.50
N TYR A 75 15.26 -7.99 -13.82
CA TYR A 75 14.93 -7.62 -15.19
C TYR A 75 16.14 -7.00 -15.91
N LEU A 76 16.83 -6.05 -15.28
CA LEU A 76 18.05 -5.44 -15.83
C LEU A 76 19.19 -6.46 -16.00
N SER A 77 19.39 -7.36 -15.03
CA SER A 77 20.47 -8.36 -15.12
C SER A 77 20.21 -9.39 -16.21
N SER A 78 18.96 -9.79 -16.42
CA SER A 78 18.60 -10.69 -17.52
C SER A 78 18.72 -9.99 -18.88
N ALA A 79 18.27 -8.73 -19.00
CA ALA A 79 18.46 -7.93 -20.20
C ALA A 79 19.93 -7.68 -20.56
N ARG A 80 20.85 -7.64 -19.59
CA ARG A 80 22.30 -7.51 -19.82
C ARG A 80 22.99 -8.83 -20.19
N ALA A 81 22.54 -9.96 -19.63
CA ALA A 81 23.19 -11.25 -19.84
C ALA A 81 23.02 -11.77 -21.27
N ASP A 82 21.89 -11.48 -21.92
CA ASP A 82 21.55 -12.05 -23.23
C ASP A 82 21.96 -11.17 -24.44
N GLY A 83 22.64 -10.04 -24.20
CA GLY A 83 23.21 -9.17 -25.27
C GLY A 83 22.22 -8.61 -26.30
N THR A 84 20.95 -8.97 -26.18
CA THR A 84 19.83 -8.63 -27.04
C THR A 84 18.58 -8.58 -26.16
N PRO A 85 17.61 -7.67 -26.41
CA PRO A 85 16.31 -7.71 -25.77
C PRO A 85 15.49 -8.87 -26.37
N GLN A 86 16.04 -10.09 -26.36
CA GLN A 86 15.31 -11.27 -26.80
C GLN A 86 14.31 -11.63 -25.72
N LEU A 87 13.06 -11.76 -26.18
CA LEU A 87 11.91 -12.08 -25.37
C LEU A 87 12.17 -13.36 -24.57
N ILE A 88 12.42 -13.17 -23.28
CA ILE A 88 12.58 -14.25 -22.32
C ILE A 88 11.30 -15.12 -22.36
N THR A 89 11.43 -16.35 -22.82
CA THR A 89 10.34 -17.32 -22.89
C THR A 89 9.95 -17.79 -21.48
N SER A 90 8.70 -18.23 -21.32
CA SER A 90 8.03 -18.56 -20.03
C SER A 90 8.73 -19.62 -19.17
N ASP A 91 9.72 -20.34 -19.70
CA ASP A 91 10.45 -21.38 -18.96
C ASP A 91 11.77 -20.91 -18.35
N HIS A 92 12.17 -19.65 -18.56
CA HIS A 92 13.40 -19.16 -17.97
C HIS A 92 13.31 -19.12 -16.42
N PRO A 93 14.25 -19.74 -15.68
CA PRO A 93 14.16 -19.86 -14.22
C PRO A 93 14.05 -18.50 -13.51
N SER A 94 14.68 -17.46 -14.06
CA SER A 94 14.57 -16.09 -13.55
C SER A 94 13.16 -15.51 -13.64
N LEU A 95 12.36 -15.92 -14.63
CA LEU A 95 10.98 -15.46 -14.86
C LEU A 95 9.99 -16.17 -13.94
N LYS A 96 10.14 -17.50 -13.74
CA LYS A 96 9.38 -18.25 -12.72
C LYS A 96 9.67 -17.73 -11.30
N ALA A 97 10.93 -17.39 -11.02
CA ALA A 97 11.29 -16.74 -9.76
C ALA A 97 10.73 -15.32 -9.63
N LEU A 98 10.51 -14.61 -10.74
CA LEU A 98 9.86 -13.29 -10.76
C LEU A 98 8.36 -13.40 -10.51
N GLU A 99 7.71 -14.36 -11.18
CA GLU A 99 6.29 -14.68 -11.03
C GLU A 99 5.96 -15.13 -9.61
N GLY A 100 6.79 -15.99 -9.01
CA GLY A 100 6.65 -16.35 -7.60
C GLY A 100 6.82 -15.16 -6.65
N MET A 101 7.64 -14.17 -6.99
CA MET A 101 7.77 -12.94 -6.21
C MET A 101 6.56 -12.01 -6.40
N LEU A 102 6.09 -11.85 -7.63
CA LEU A 102 4.91 -11.03 -7.98
C LEU A 102 3.63 -11.59 -7.36
N ASN A 103 3.42 -12.91 -7.39
CA ASN A 103 2.25 -13.55 -6.78
C ASN A 103 2.19 -13.34 -5.26
N ASN A 104 3.33 -13.46 -4.57
CA ASN A 104 3.39 -13.21 -3.12
C ASN A 104 3.17 -11.73 -2.76
N VAL A 105 3.73 -10.83 -3.58
CA VAL A 105 3.52 -9.38 -3.46
C VAL A 105 2.06 -9.01 -3.66
N SER A 106 1.45 -9.53 -4.72
CA SER A 106 0.06 -9.32 -5.09
C SER A 106 -0.87 -9.78 -3.97
N ALA A 107 -0.73 -11.02 -3.48
CA ALA A 107 -1.56 -11.53 -2.37
C ALA A 107 -1.43 -10.69 -1.09
N THR A 108 -0.22 -10.23 -0.78
CA THR A 108 0.01 -9.35 0.38
C THR A 108 -0.63 -7.97 0.16
N LEU A 109 -0.62 -7.45 -1.08
CA LEU A 109 -1.21 -6.15 -1.43
C LEU A 109 -2.72 -6.21 -1.26
N TYR A 110 -3.34 -7.27 -1.79
CA TYR A 110 -4.75 -7.53 -1.61
C TYR A 110 -5.14 -7.59 -0.12
N PHE A 111 -4.37 -8.29 0.71
CA PHE A 111 -4.65 -8.36 2.14
C PHE A 111 -4.57 -6.97 2.82
N LEU A 112 -3.52 -6.21 2.51
CA LEU A 112 -3.33 -4.89 3.10
C LEU A 112 -4.41 -3.90 2.67
N GLU A 113 -4.77 -3.90 1.40
CA GLU A 113 -5.81 -3.02 0.88
C GLU A 113 -7.21 -3.42 1.38
N ALA A 114 -7.51 -4.72 1.41
CA ALA A 114 -8.82 -5.21 1.79
C ALA A 114 -9.09 -5.14 3.31
N PHE A 115 -8.04 -5.22 4.14
CA PHE A 115 -8.22 -5.31 5.60
C PHE A 115 -7.47 -4.26 6.40
N TYR A 116 -6.25 -3.90 5.98
CA TYR A 116 -5.41 -3.01 6.77
C TYR A 116 -5.70 -1.53 6.53
N VAL A 117 -5.75 -1.08 5.27
CA VAL A 117 -6.12 0.30 4.89
C VAL A 117 -7.47 0.74 5.49
N PRO A 118 -8.54 -0.08 5.47
CA PRO A 118 -9.84 0.31 6.00
C PRO A 118 -9.83 0.39 7.53
N LEU A 119 -9.06 -0.49 8.18
CA LEU A 119 -8.88 -0.50 9.63
C LEU A 119 -8.09 0.73 10.10
N CYS A 120 -7.03 1.12 9.36
CA CYS A 120 -6.36 2.40 9.57
C CYS A 120 -7.31 3.59 9.35
N GLY A 121 -8.15 3.54 8.32
CA GLY A 121 -9.16 4.56 8.05
C GLY A 121 -10.16 4.73 9.19
N LEU A 122 -10.68 3.61 9.70
CA LEU A 122 -11.63 3.59 10.81
C LEU A 122 -10.98 4.09 12.11
N LEU A 123 -9.76 3.65 12.41
CA LEU A 123 -8.98 4.18 13.52
C LEU A 123 -8.80 5.68 13.39
N LEU A 124 -8.43 6.19 12.22
CA LEU A 124 -8.23 7.62 12.00
C LEU A 124 -9.54 8.41 12.21
N ALA A 125 -10.67 7.90 11.72
CA ALA A 125 -11.97 8.53 11.89
C ALA A 125 -12.38 8.59 13.36
N VAL A 126 -12.28 7.47 14.09
CA VAL A 126 -12.55 7.40 15.54
C VAL A 126 -11.64 8.35 16.31
N THR A 127 -10.35 8.38 15.94
CA THR A 127 -9.37 9.28 16.56
C THR A 127 -9.77 10.74 16.36
N GLY A 128 -10.20 11.11 15.14
CA GLY A 128 -10.74 12.42 14.81
C GLY A 128 -11.91 12.80 15.71
N PHE A 129 -12.90 11.92 15.87
CA PHE A 129 -14.03 12.12 16.78
C PHE A 129 -13.59 12.37 18.23
N ILE A 130 -12.64 11.58 18.74
CA ILE A 130 -12.11 11.74 20.12
C ILE A 130 -11.45 13.10 20.30
N ILE A 131 -10.67 13.57 19.31
CA ILE A 131 -9.93 14.82 19.42
C ILE A 131 -10.74 16.05 18.98
N TRP A 132 -12.02 15.90 18.60
CA TRP A 132 -12.88 16.96 18.07
C TRP A 132 -12.87 18.24 18.92
N LYS A 133 -13.01 18.09 20.24
CA LYS A 133 -13.02 19.23 21.18
C LYS A 133 -11.67 19.95 21.29
N SER A 134 -10.56 19.28 20.99
CA SER A 134 -9.22 19.83 21.15
C SER A 134 -8.71 20.59 19.92
N GLY A 135 -9.29 20.36 18.73
CA GLY A 135 -8.95 21.10 17.52
C GLY A 135 -9.72 20.63 16.29
N LYS A 136 -10.67 21.48 15.88
CA LYS A 136 -11.64 21.22 14.81
C LYS A 136 -10.99 20.89 13.47
N LYS A 137 -9.91 21.60 13.07
CA LYS A 137 -9.26 21.40 11.76
C LYS A 137 -8.61 20.01 11.61
N LEU A 138 -7.79 19.63 12.59
CA LEU A 138 -7.12 18.31 12.59
C LEU A 138 -8.14 17.19 12.71
N SER A 139 -9.14 17.37 13.59
CA SER A 139 -10.24 16.43 13.75
C SER A 139 -11.02 16.20 12.45
N LEU A 140 -11.43 17.26 11.76
CA LEU A 140 -12.14 17.15 10.48
C LEU A 140 -11.30 16.40 9.45
N PHE A 141 -10.01 16.74 9.35
CA PHE A 141 -9.10 16.05 8.45
C PHE A 141 -9.04 14.55 8.75
N CYS A 142 -8.92 14.16 10.02
CA CYS A 142 -8.87 12.76 10.42
C CYS A 142 -10.16 12.00 10.06
N ILE A 143 -11.32 12.64 10.26
CA ILE A 143 -12.62 12.03 9.93
C ILE A 143 -12.77 11.89 8.42
N ILE A 144 -12.54 12.95 7.65
CA ILE A 144 -12.67 12.93 6.19
C ILE A 144 -11.69 11.92 5.60
N TRP A 145 -10.41 11.98 5.98
CA TRP A 145 -9.40 11.08 5.45
C TRP A 145 -9.63 9.63 5.88
N GLY A 146 -10.07 9.42 7.13
CA GLY A 146 -10.41 8.10 7.64
C GLY A 146 -11.58 7.48 6.87
N VAL A 147 -12.62 8.26 6.61
CA VAL A 147 -13.77 7.82 5.80
C VAL A 147 -13.35 7.55 4.36
N LEU A 148 -12.49 8.37 3.75
CA LEU A 148 -11.98 8.13 2.39
C LEU A 148 -11.17 6.83 2.30
N MET A 149 -10.28 6.56 3.26
CA MET A 149 -9.51 5.31 3.34
C MET A 149 -10.39 4.08 3.59
N THR A 150 -11.48 4.23 4.35
CA THR A 150 -12.44 3.13 4.52
C THR A 150 -13.35 2.98 3.30
N ALA A 151 -13.71 4.06 2.61
CA ALA A 151 -14.55 4.03 1.42
C ALA A 151 -13.81 3.47 0.19
N SER A 152 -12.48 3.63 0.11
CA SER A 152 -11.69 2.98 -0.94
C SER A 152 -11.84 1.45 -0.91
N LEU A 153 -12.05 0.85 0.27
CA LEU A 153 -12.41 -0.57 0.39
C LEU A 153 -13.69 -0.92 -0.37
N ILE A 154 -14.71 -0.08 -0.24
CA ILE A 154 -16.04 -0.32 -0.82
C ILE A 154 -15.97 -0.20 -2.34
N MET A 155 -15.23 0.79 -2.86
CA MET A 155 -14.98 0.90 -4.30
C MET A 155 -14.18 -0.29 -4.83
N TYR A 156 -13.20 -0.78 -4.06
CA TYR A 156 -12.39 -1.92 -4.43
C TYR A 156 -13.15 -3.25 -4.45
N LEU A 157 -13.90 -3.53 -3.39
CA LEU A 157 -14.79 -4.70 -3.29
C LEU A 157 -15.96 -4.61 -4.29
N GLY A 158 -16.44 -3.41 -4.59
CA GLY A 158 -17.43 -3.13 -5.62
C GLY A 158 -16.90 -3.38 -7.03
N GLY A 159 -15.65 -3.01 -7.30
CA GLY A 159 -14.95 -3.29 -8.55
C GLY A 159 -14.65 -4.78 -8.74
N LEU A 160 -14.27 -5.49 -7.67
CA LEU A 160 -14.12 -6.96 -7.67
C LEU A 160 -15.43 -7.68 -7.99
N ARG A 161 -16.59 -7.17 -7.55
CA ARG A 161 -17.90 -7.70 -7.97
C ARG A 161 -18.18 -7.48 -9.47
N GLY A 162 -17.64 -6.42 -10.08
CA GLY A 162 -17.77 -6.18 -11.52
C GLY A 162 -16.86 -7.04 -12.42
N LEU A 163 -15.85 -7.69 -11.84
CA LEU A 163 -14.93 -8.61 -12.54
C LEU A 163 -15.29 -10.09 -12.37
N VAL A 164 -16.21 -10.40 -11.45
CA VAL A 164 -16.67 -11.78 -11.14
C VAL A 164 -18.04 -12.09 -11.79
N TYR A 165 -18.66 -11.12 -12.46
CA TYR A 165 -19.89 -11.30 -13.24
C TYR A 165 -19.69 -10.91 -14.71
#